data_AF-A0A9P8CEI8-F1
#
_entry.id   AF-A0A9P8CEI8-F1
#
_cell.length_a   1.000
_cell.length_b   1.000
_cell.length_c   1.000
_cell.angle_alpha   90.00
_cell.angle_beta   90.00
_cell.angle_gamma   90.00
#
_symmetry.space_group_name_H-M   'P 1'
#
loop_
_entity.id
_entity.type
_entity.pdbx_description
1 polymer ?
#
loop_
_entity_poly.entity_id
_entity_poly.type
_entity_poly.pdbx_seq_one_letter_code
_entity_poly.pdbx_strand_id
1 'polypeptide(L)'
;MHGPVTPKSVNRALRKQINHLHGKEATTTRKSRFFDKLARAGGSMSLRAISKNHSISESCGRKWKEQWLKMDSIAKRKTRLKFAILGRKSKVTKSVCKMLCAQPRNSVRKQPYNTQITFYKIAVGLRQLQRKLKEYAKGVTAKSL
;
A
#
# COMPACT_ATOMS: atom_id res chain seq x y z
N MET A 1 42.14 -23.25 15.24
CA MET A 1 41.67 -24.59 14.86
C MET A 1 40.15 -24.56 14.69
N HIS A 2 39.64 -24.11 13.53
CA HIS A 2 38.20 -24.18 13.23
C HIS A 2 37.92 -25.50 12.51
N GLY A 3 37.38 -26.48 13.24
CA GLY A 3 36.99 -27.76 12.68
C GLY A 3 35.87 -27.62 11.63
N PRO A 4 35.77 -28.54 10.65
CA PRO A 4 34.79 -28.47 9.59
C PRO A 4 33.37 -28.56 10.16
N VAL A 5 32.57 -27.52 9.91
CA VAL A 5 31.16 -27.48 10.31
C VAL A 5 30.41 -28.57 9.55
N THR A 6 29.93 -29.59 10.25
CA THR A 6 29.24 -30.73 9.65
C THR A 6 27.96 -30.31 8.91
N PRO A 7 27.62 -30.93 7.75
CA PRO A 7 26.44 -30.56 6.97
C PRO A 7 25.10 -30.73 7.72
N LYS A 8 25.07 -31.53 8.80
CA LYS A 8 23.90 -31.69 9.68
C LYS A 8 23.62 -30.43 10.53
N SER A 9 24.66 -29.73 10.99
CA SER A 9 24.57 -28.49 11.77
C SER A 9 23.96 -27.35 10.94
N VAL A 10 24.43 -27.18 9.70
CA VAL A 10 23.94 -26.18 8.75
C VAL A 10 22.46 -26.40 8.43
N ASN A 11 22.05 -27.67 8.24
CA ASN A 11 20.65 -28.02 7.99
C ASN A 11 19.73 -27.75 9.20
N ARG A 12 20.23 -27.88 10.45
CA ARG A 12 19.46 -27.57 11.67
C ARG A 12 19.31 -26.06 11.85
N ALA A 13 20.36 -25.29 11.61
CA ALA A 13 20.32 -23.83 11.66
C ALA A 13 19.37 -23.24 10.59
N LEU A 14 19.46 -23.71 9.35
CA LEU A 14 18.53 -23.34 8.27
C LEU A 14 17.08 -23.68 8.62
N ARG A 15 16.81 -24.88 9.15
CA ARG A 15 15.45 -25.27 9.61
C ARG A 15 14.93 -24.36 10.73
N LYS A 16 15.78 -23.99 11.69
CA LYS A 16 15.41 -23.08 12.80
C LYS A 16 15.10 -21.66 12.29
N GLN A 17 15.86 -21.18 11.29
CA GLN A 17 15.64 -19.88 10.65
C GLN A 17 14.37 -19.86 9.79
N ILE A 18 14.07 -20.95 9.07
CA ILE A 18 12.83 -21.15 8.30
C ILE A 18 11.62 -21.13 9.24
N ASN A 19 11.69 -21.80 10.40
CA ASN A 19 10.60 -21.86 11.36
C ASN A 19 10.34 -20.51 12.07
N HIS A 20 11.37 -19.71 12.35
CA HIS A 20 11.21 -18.38 12.95
C HIS A 20 10.49 -17.37 12.03
N LEU A 21 10.39 -17.68 10.73
CA LEU A 21 9.80 -16.82 9.71
C LEU A 21 8.44 -17.33 9.21
N HIS A 22 7.95 -18.44 9.76
CA HIS A 22 6.66 -19.01 9.41
C HIS A 22 5.53 -18.01 9.78
N GLY A 23 4.79 -17.52 8.78
CA GLY A 23 3.68 -16.58 8.97
C GLY A 23 4.03 -15.08 8.88
N LYS A 24 5.31 -14.70 8.84
CA LYS A 24 5.71 -13.29 8.58
C LYS A 24 5.88 -13.11 7.07
N GLU A 25 5.17 -12.15 6.48
CA GLU A 25 5.43 -11.75 5.09
C GLU A 25 6.92 -11.45 4.92
N ALA A 26 7.55 -12.08 3.94
CA ALA A 26 8.97 -11.87 3.72
C ALA A 26 9.25 -10.41 3.35
N THR A 27 10.44 -9.93 3.73
CA THR A 27 10.90 -8.59 3.37
C THR A 27 10.95 -8.41 1.85
N THR A 28 10.76 -7.18 1.39
CA THR A 28 10.79 -6.79 -0.03
C THR A 28 12.05 -7.32 -0.73
N THR A 29 13.22 -7.26 -0.07
CA THR A 29 14.50 -7.77 -0.60
C THR A 29 14.48 -9.28 -0.85
N ARG A 30 13.90 -10.05 0.07
CA ARG A 30 13.82 -11.52 -0.06
C ARG A 30 12.83 -11.92 -1.16
N LYS A 31 11.71 -11.21 -1.27
CA LYS A 31 10.73 -11.38 -2.33
C LYS A 31 11.33 -11.08 -3.72
N SER A 32 12.08 -9.99 -3.85
CA SER A 32 12.77 -9.65 -5.10
C SER A 32 13.80 -10.71 -5.49
N ARG A 33 14.65 -11.16 -4.55
CA ARG A 33 15.64 -12.22 -4.81
C ARG A 33 15.01 -13.53 -5.27
N PHE A 34 13.87 -13.90 -4.68
CA PHE A 34 13.10 -15.06 -5.12
C PHE A 34 12.64 -14.91 -6.58
N PHE A 35 12.08 -13.76 -6.96
CA PHE A 35 11.62 -13.52 -8.33
C PHE A 35 12.77 -13.47 -9.34
N ASP A 36 13.89 -12.86 -8.99
CA ASP A 36 15.07 -12.83 -9.86
C ASP A 36 15.61 -14.25 -10.10
N LYS A 37 15.63 -15.08 -9.06
CA LYS A 37 16.04 -16.48 -9.21
C LYS A 37 15.02 -17.30 -9.99
N LEU A 38 13.73 -17.07 -9.78
CA LEU A 38 12.64 -17.72 -10.52
C LEU A 38 12.72 -17.41 -12.02
N ALA A 39 12.96 -16.14 -12.38
CA ALA A 39 13.12 -15.71 -13.76
C ALA A 39 14.39 -16.30 -14.41
N ARG A 40 15.53 -16.24 -13.72
CA ARG A 40 16.81 -16.78 -14.22
C ARG A 40 16.83 -18.30 -14.33
N ALA A 41 16.10 -19.01 -13.47
CA ALA A 41 16.12 -20.47 -13.47
C ALA A 41 15.49 -21.04 -14.75
N GLY A 42 14.54 -20.35 -15.40
CA GLY A 42 13.95 -20.81 -16.67
C GLY A 42 13.37 -22.24 -16.63
N GLY A 43 13.00 -22.74 -15.44
CA GLY A 43 12.55 -24.13 -15.24
C GLY A 43 13.63 -25.14 -14.84
N SER A 44 14.92 -24.80 -14.89
CA SER A 44 16.03 -25.69 -14.47
C SER A 44 16.00 -26.06 -12.98
N MET A 45 15.35 -25.24 -12.16
CA MET A 45 15.21 -25.47 -10.73
C MET A 45 13.74 -25.64 -10.33
N SER A 46 13.48 -26.63 -9.47
CA SER A 46 12.16 -26.79 -8.87
C SER A 46 11.84 -25.62 -7.93
N LEU A 47 10.54 -25.28 -7.85
CA LEU A 47 10.04 -24.24 -6.93
C LEU A 47 10.47 -24.52 -5.49
N ARG A 48 10.46 -25.81 -5.09
CA ARG A 48 10.90 -26.27 -3.78
C ARG A 48 12.37 -25.93 -3.51
N ALA A 49 13.25 -26.12 -4.48
CA ALA A 49 14.67 -25.77 -4.37
C ALA A 49 14.87 -24.25 -4.26
N ILE A 50 14.16 -23.46 -5.07
CA ILE A 50 14.20 -21.99 -5.03
C ILE A 50 13.70 -21.49 -3.66
N SER A 51 12.58 -22.00 -3.17
CA SER A 51 12.02 -21.67 -1.86
C SER A 51 12.99 -22.02 -0.72
N LYS A 52 13.64 -23.19 -0.77
CA LYS A 52 14.65 -23.60 0.22
C LYS A 52 15.85 -22.66 0.22
N ASN A 53 16.37 -22.28 -0.95
CA ASN A 53 17.52 -21.38 -1.08
C ASN A 53 17.25 -19.98 -0.51
N HIS A 54 16.00 -19.55 -0.50
CA HIS A 54 15.60 -18.25 0.04
C HIS A 54 14.93 -18.34 1.41
N SER A 55 14.97 -19.51 2.07
CA SER A 55 14.37 -19.74 3.39
C SER A 55 12.90 -19.33 3.47
N ILE A 56 12.11 -19.70 2.45
CA ILE A 56 10.67 -19.44 2.36
C ILE A 56 9.94 -20.79 2.28
N SER A 57 8.72 -20.86 2.84
CA SER A 57 7.89 -22.05 2.68
C SER A 57 7.49 -22.26 1.21
N GLU A 58 7.35 -23.52 0.79
CA GLU A 58 6.93 -23.85 -0.58
C GLU A 58 5.55 -23.26 -0.92
N SER A 59 4.63 -23.25 0.05
CA SER A 59 3.31 -22.63 -0.07
C SER A 59 3.37 -21.12 -0.34
N CYS A 60 4.31 -20.42 0.30
CA CYS A 60 4.54 -18.99 0.05
C CYS A 60 5.19 -18.78 -1.34
N GLY A 61 6.15 -19.64 -1.71
CA GLY A 61 6.74 -19.64 -3.06
C GLY A 61 5.70 -19.83 -4.17
N ARG A 62 4.73 -20.73 -3.97
CA ARG A 62 3.62 -20.96 -4.92
C ARG A 62 2.74 -19.72 -5.09
N LYS A 63 2.30 -19.13 -3.97
CA LYS A 63 1.52 -17.87 -3.98
C LYS A 63 2.26 -16.74 -4.70
N TRP A 64 3.57 -16.62 -4.48
CA TRP A 64 4.36 -15.60 -5.16
C TRP A 64 4.55 -15.88 -6.65
N LYS A 65 4.75 -17.15 -7.05
CA LYS A 65 4.80 -17.53 -8.46
C LYS A 65 3.49 -17.18 -9.18
N GLU A 66 2.35 -17.47 -8.57
CA GLU A 66 1.03 -17.06 -9.11
C GLU A 66 0.91 -15.54 -9.22
N GLN A 67 1.37 -14.78 -8.21
CA GLN A 67 1.42 -13.32 -8.27
C GLN A 67 2.30 -12.81 -9.41
N TRP A 68 3.45 -13.44 -9.64
CA TRP A 68 4.37 -13.11 -10.73
C TRP A 68 3.75 -13.40 -12.09
N LEU A 69 3.09 -14.55 -12.28
CA LEU A 69 2.41 -14.85 -13.54
C LEU A 69 1.27 -13.84 -13.83
N LYS A 70 0.60 -13.34 -12.78
CA LYS A 70 -0.53 -12.40 -12.93
C LYS A 70 -0.10 -10.94 -13.13
N MET A 71 0.99 -10.51 -12.50
CA MET A 71 1.37 -9.09 -12.40
C MET A 71 2.80 -8.80 -12.86
N ASP A 72 3.57 -9.83 -13.22
CA ASP A 72 4.96 -9.76 -13.63
C ASP A 72 5.83 -8.94 -12.66
N SER A 73 6.63 -7.99 -13.14
CA SER A 73 7.52 -7.14 -12.37
C SER A 73 6.83 -6.34 -11.25
N ILE A 74 5.52 -6.10 -11.37
CA ILE A 74 4.73 -5.43 -10.32
C ILE A 74 4.66 -6.28 -9.05
N ALA A 75 4.74 -7.61 -9.16
CA ALA A 75 4.71 -8.52 -8.02
C ALA A 75 5.89 -8.34 -7.06
N LYS A 76 7.03 -7.79 -7.53
CA LYS A 76 8.20 -7.42 -6.71
C LYS A 76 7.87 -6.33 -5.70
N ARG A 77 6.88 -5.47 -5.99
CA ARG A 77 6.52 -4.35 -5.12
C ARG A 77 5.64 -4.84 -3.97
N LYS A 78 5.80 -4.23 -2.78
CA LYS A 78 4.84 -4.39 -1.69
C LYS A 78 3.50 -3.83 -2.18
N THR A 79 2.58 -4.72 -2.53
CA THR A 79 1.30 -4.34 -3.12
C THR A 79 0.43 -3.80 -2.00
N ARG A 80 0.24 -2.49 -1.94
CA ARG A 80 -0.83 -1.94 -1.11
C ARG A 80 -2.17 -2.34 -1.74
N LEU A 81 -3.21 -2.52 -0.92
CA LEU A 81 -4.56 -2.62 -1.43
C LEU A 81 -4.80 -1.42 -2.36
N LYS A 82 -5.09 -1.69 -3.64
CA LYS A 82 -5.25 -0.66 -4.69
C LYS A 82 -6.30 0.40 -4.30
N PHE A 83 -7.27 0.01 -3.48
CA PHE A 83 -8.39 0.84 -3.03
C PHE A 83 -8.12 1.62 -1.73
N ALA A 84 -6.97 1.44 -1.08
CA ALA A 84 -6.64 2.20 0.12
C ALA A 84 -6.26 3.64 -0.27
N ILE A 85 -7.20 4.57 -0.03
CA ILE A 85 -7.00 6.02 -0.15
C ILE A 85 -5.69 6.38 0.55
N LEU A 86 -4.78 7.01 -0.20
CA LEU A 86 -3.50 7.42 0.32
C LEU A 86 -3.69 8.62 1.28
N GLY A 87 -3.19 8.50 2.51
CA GLY A 87 -3.18 9.57 3.50
C GLY A 87 -4.48 9.73 4.30
N ARG A 88 -4.48 10.70 5.23
CA ARG A 88 -5.62 11.00 6.09
C ARG A 88 -6.76 11.64 5.26
N LYS A 89 -8.00 11.18 5.48
CA LYS A 89 -9.19 11.81 4.90
C LYS A 89 -9.27 13.28 5.32
N SER A 90 -9.72 14.15 4.42
CA SER A 90 -9.89 15.57 4.73
C SER A 90 -10.96 15.77 5.79
N LYS A 91 -10.72 16.73 6.70
CA LYS A 91 -11.73 17.19 7.66
C LYS A 91 -12.87 17.95 6.99
N VAL A 92 -12.64 18.53 5.79
CA VAL A 92 -13.71 19.15 4.99
C VAL A 92 -14.44 18.05 4.23
N THR A 93 -15.64 17.72 4.67
CA THR A 93 -16.50 16.75 4.01
C THR A 93 -17.28 17.38 2.86
N LYS A 94 -17.84 16.54 1.99
CA LYS A 94 -18.73 16.99 0.91
C LYS A 94 -19.96 17.74 1.45
N SER A 95 -20.47 17.34 2.63
CA SER A 95 -21.61 18.00 3.27
C SER A 95 -21.26 19.43 3.71
N VAL A 96 -20.06 19.65 4.26
CA VAL A 96 -19.56 20.99 4.60
C VAL A 96 -19.44 21.85 3.34
N CYS A 97 -18.86 21.33 2.27
CA CYS A 97 -18.82 22.07 0.99
C CYS A 97 -20.22 22.40 0.46
N LYS A 98 -21.15 21.45 0.51
CA LYS A 98 -22.54 21.66 0.08
C LYS A 98 -23.25 22.73 0.93
N MET A 99 -23.04 22.71 2.24
CA MET A 99 -23.58 23.73 3.16
C MET A 99 -23.04 25.12 2.79
N LEU A 100 -21.73 25.25 2.57
CA LEU A 100 -21.10 26.52 2.23
C LEU A 100 -21.49 27.05 0.84
N CYS A 101 -21.75 26.16 -0.13
CA CYS A 101 -22.16 26.57 -1.47
C CYS A 101 -23.67 26.86 -1.60
N ALA A 102 -24.52 26.31 -0.73
CA ALA A 102 -25.98 26.45 -0.85
C ALA A 102 -26.48 27.81 -0.31
N GLN A 103 -27.16 28.58 -1.16
CA GLN A 103 -27.69 29.92 -0.83
C GLN A 103 -28.53 30.01 0.46
N PRO A 104 -29.56 29.18 0.66
CA PRO A 104 -30.42 29.33 1.84
C PRO A 104 -29.76 28.83 3.13
N ARG A 105 -28.59 28.17 3.06
CA ARG A 105 -27.95 27.51 4.20
C ARG A 105 -26.65 28.20 4.65
N ASN A 106 -26.12 29.13 3.85
CA ASN A 106 -24.92 29.89 4.18
C ASN A 106 -25.22 31.38 4.37
N SER A 107 -25.53 31.76 5.61
CA SER A 107 -25.80 33.16 6.01
C SER A 107 -24.58 34.07 5.83
N VAL A 108 -23.37 33.50 5.84
CA VAL A 108 -22.10 34.23 5.71
C VAL A 108 -21.45 34.02 4.34
N ARG A 109 -22.21 33.64 3.31
CA ARG A 109 -21.67 33.33 1.96
C ARG A 109 -20.88 34.48 1.34
N LYS A 110 -21.35 35.71 1.52
CA LYS A 110 -20.69 36.92 0.99
C LYS A 110 -19.46 37.33 1.80
N GLN A 111 -19.23 36.72 2.95
CA GLN A 111 -18.09 37.03 3.82
C GLN A 111 -16.81 36.29 3.37
N PRO A 112 -15.62 36.80 3.73
CA PRO A 112 -14.35 36.12 3.50
C PRO A 112 -14.32 34.70 4.08
N TYR A 113 -13.57 33.79 3.47
CA TYR A 113 -13.47 32.40 3.92
C TYR A 113 -12.99 32.25 5.36
N ASN A 114 -12.14 33.16 5.86
CA ASN A 114 -11.72 33.16 7.27
C ASN A 114 -12.91 33.34 8.21
N THR A 115 -13.82 34.25 7.90
CA THR A 115 -15.06 34.49 8.66
C THR A 115 -16.00 33.28 8.59
N GLN A 116 -16.08 32.62 7.44
CA GLN A 116 -16.89 31.40 7.31
C GLN A 116 -16.31 30.24 8.14
N ILE A 117 -14.98 30.12 8.20
CA ILE A 117 -14.28 29.12 9.01
C ILE A 117 -14.57 29.31 10.50
N THR A 118 -14.48 30.56 10.99
CA THR A 118 -14.73 30.86 12.40
C THR A 118 -16.21 30.67 12.76
N PHE A 119 -17.12 31.16 11.91
CA PHE A 119 -18.56 31.06 12.12
C PHE A 119 -19.03 29.60 12.22
N TYR A 120 -18.61 28.75 11.27
CA TYR A 120 -18.97 27.33 11.26
C TYR A 120 -18.02 26.43 12.06
N LYS A 121 -17.07 27.01 12.79
CA LYS A 121 -16.06 26.29 13.60
C LYS A 121 -15.36 25.17 12.82
N ILE A 122 -15.03 25.42 11.55
CA ILE A 122 -14.42 24.41 10.68
C ILE A 122 -12.95 24.26 11.07
N ALA A 123 -12.54 23.07 11.54
CA ALA A 123 -11.18 22.83 12.03
C ALA A 123 -10.14 22.65 10.90
N VAL A 124 -10.05 23.61 9.97
CA VAL A 124 -9.15 23.61 8.81
C VAL A 124 -8.63 25.01 8.50
N GLY A 125 -7.46 25.10 7.86
CA GLY A 125 -6.93 26.36 7.36
C GLY A 125 -7.59 26.84 6.06
N LEU A 126 -7.51 28.14 5.78
CA LEU A 126 -8.11 28.80 4.61
C LEU A 126 -7.76 28.12 3.28
N ARG A 127 -6.47 27.82 3.05
CA ARG A 127 -6.00 27.17 1.81
C ARG A 127 -6.65 25.79 1.60
N GLN A 128 -6.84 25.04 2.69
CA GLN A 128 -7.45 23.71 2.63
C GLN A 128 -8.94 23.80 2.27
N LEU A 129 -9.65 24.77 2.85
CA LEU A 129 -11.06 25.01 2.55
C LEU A 129 -11.26 25.43 1.09
N GLN A 130 -10.49 26.42 0.62
CA GLN A 130 -10.57 26.91 -0.77
C GLN A 130 -10.30 25.80 -1.78
N ARG A 131 -9.26 24.98 -1.58
CA ARG A 131 -8.95 23.87 -2.46
C ARG A 131 -10.11 22.88 -2.53
N LYS A 132 -10.72 22.57 -1.39
CA LYS A 132 -11.87 21.65 -1.30
C LYS A 132 -13.13 22.18 -1.96
N LEU A 133 -13.42 23.48 -1.82
CA LEU A 133 -14.54 24.11 -2.52
C LEU A 133 -14.32 24.12 -4.04
N LYS A 134 -13.08 24.36 -4.51
CA LYS A 134 -12.73 24.28 -5.94
C LYS A 134 -12.87 22.86 -6.49
N GLU A 135 -12.40 21.85 -5.74
CA GLU A 135 -12.60 20.43 -6.08
C GLU A 135 -14.10 20.07 -6.15
N TYR A 136 -14.89 20.54 -5.18
CA TYR A 136 -16.33 20.32 -5.15
C TYR A 136 -17.03 20.98 -6.34
N ALA A 137 -16.71 22.23 -6.65
CA ALA A 137 -17.30 22.95 -7.78
C ALA A 137 -17.03 22.26 -9.12
N LYS A 138 -15.78 21.83 -9.38
CA LYS A 138 -15.43 21.04 -10.57
C LYS A 138 -16.20 19.73 -10.69
N GLY A 139 -16.42 19.05 -9.56
CA GLY A 139 -17.18 17.81 -9.50
C GLY A 139 -18.69 17.99 -9.64
N VAL A 140 -19.22 19.19 -9.38
CA VAL A 140 -20.62 19.55 -9.64
C VAL A 140 -20.81 19.84 -11.12
N THR A 141 -19.94 20.64 -11.74
CA THR A 141 -20.03 20.96 -13.18
C THR A 141 -19.90 19.74 -14.08
N ALA A 142 -19.11 18.74 -13.69
CA ALA A 142 -18.94 17.49 -14.44
C ALA A 142 -20.13 16.51 -14.32
N LYS A 143 -21.12 16.78 -13.46
CA LYS A 143 -22.30 15.91 -13.25
C LYS A 143 -23.60 16.56 -13.73
N SER A 144 -23.52 17.73 -14.35
CA SER A 144 -24.67 18.51 -14.84
C SER A 144 -24.72 18.55 -16.38
N LEU A 145 -24.08 17.60 -17.05
CA LEU A 145 -24.16 17.34 -18.50
C LEU A 145 -24.70 15.93 -18.71
#